data_AF-A0A1W0WBF0-F1
#
_entry.id   AF-A0A1W0WBF0-F1
#
_cell.length_a   1.000
_cell.length_b   1.000
_cell.length_c   1.000
_cell.angle_alpha   90.00
_cell.angle_beta   90.00
_cell.angle_gamma   90.00
#
_symmetry.space_group_name_H-M   'P 1'
#
loop_
_entity.id
_entity.type
_entity.pdbx_description
1 polymer ?
#
loop_
_entity_poly.entity_id
_entity_poly.type
_entity_poly.pdbx_seq_one_letter_code
_entity_poly.pdbx_strand_id
1 'polypeptide(L)'
;MAYSTGDVIFSCEPWVYSVNADQADERCHRCLASPLATGTDLIVCPGCGYAKYCSQFCSDEDLELRHRLECSSMKNLNTSGYGDIIPTDILLAIRILIRLQSGNSDKCVVTGRSFESLMAHEKDLLADSSRLEEIRFFYSILTSEVLQNFPNFSLDFTLFVQVMGKLQCNAFG
;
A
#
# COMPACT_ATOMS: atom_id res chain seq x y z
N MET A 1 -26.75 -15.05 -19.45
CA MET A 1 -25.75 -14.51 -20.39
C MET A 1 -24.65 -15.54 -20.53
N ALA A 2 -24.21 -15.83 -21.75
CA ALA A 2 -23.08 -16.72 -22.01
C ALA A 2 -21.88 -15.86 -22.42
N TYR A 3 -20.71 -16.11 -21.84
CA TYR A 3 -19.46 -15.45 -22.20
C TYR A 3 -18.72 -16.25 -23.28
N SER A 4 -17.98 -15.56 -24.13
CA SER A 4 -17.10 -16.13 -25.16
C SER A 4 -15.63 -15.98 -24.78
N THR A 5 -14.76 -16.75 -25.43
CA THR A 5 -13.31 -16.63 -25.25
C THR A 5 -12.84 -15.23 -25.63
N GLY A 6 -12.14 -14.56 -24.70
CA GLY A 6 -11.65 -13.19 -24.87
C GLY A 6 -12.56 -12.11 -24.28
N ASP A 7 -13.76 -12.46 -23.83
CA ASP A 7 -14.66 -11.48 -23.21
C ASP A 7 -14.09 -10.98 -21.87
N VAL A 8 -14.12 -9.66 -21.68
CA VAL A 8 -13.85 -9.04 -20.38
C VAL A 8 -15.10 -9.20 -19.52
N ILE A 9 -15.04 -10.13 -18.55
CA ILE A 9 -16.14 -10.39 -17.63
C ILE A 9 -16.34 -9.21 -16.66
N PHE A 10 -15.24 -8.64 -16.16
CA PHE A 10 -15.23 -7.41 -15.37
C PHE A 10 -13.84 -6.78 -15.36
N SER A 11 -13.79 -5.49 -15.00
CA SER A 11 -12.58 -4.75 -14.68
C SER A 11 -12.77 -4.07 -13.32
N CYS A 12 -11.69 -3.93 -12.55
CA CYS A 12 -11.72 -3.26 -11.26
C CYS A 12 -10.42 -2.48 -11.07
N GLU A 13 -10.55 -1.24 -10.62
CA GLU A 13 -9.42 -0.47 -10.12
C GLU A 13 -8.95 -1.05 -8.78
N PRO A 14 -7.64 -1.02 -8.49
CA PRO A 14 -7.12 -1.47 -7.20
C PRO A 14 -7.65 -0.59 -6.06
N TRP A 15 -8.06 -1.20 -4.96
CA TRP A 15 -8.49 -0.46 -3.77
C TRP A 15 -7.33 0.33 -3.15
N VAL A 16 -6.15 -0.29 -3.10
CA VAL A 16 -4.84 0.33 -2.88
C VAL A 16 -3.83 -0.44 -3.74
N TYR A 17 -2.70 0.17 -4.08
CA TYR A 17 -1.61 -0.51 -4.77
C TYR A 17 -0.26 0.09 -4.35
N SER A 18 0.83 -0.58 -4.68
CA SER A 18 2.21 -0.08 -4.55
C SER A 18 3.09 -0.64 -5.66
N VAL A 19 4.19 0.05 -5.94
CA VAL A 19 5.33 -0.56 -6.61
C VAL A 19 5.96 -1.56 -5.62
N ASN A 20 6.42 -2.70 -6.14
CA ASN A 20 7.20 -3.65 -5.34
C ASN A 20 8.52 -3.03 -4.90
N ALA A 21 9.01 -3.41 -3.73
CA ALA A 21 10.16 -2.74 -3.09
C ALA A 21 11.43 -2.84 -3.96
N ASP A 22 11.61 -3.97 -4.65
CA ASP A 22 12.70 -4.22 -5.60
C ASP A 22 12.60 -3.41 -6.90
N GLN A 23 11.44 -2.84 -7.20
CA GLN A 23 11.18 -2.03 -8.40
C GLN A 23 10.93 -0.56 -8.10
N ALA A 24 11.01 -0.14 -6.83
CA ALA A 24 10.73 1.23 -6.40
C ALA A 24 11.59 2.25 -7.17
N ASP A 25 12.81 1.87 -7.53
CA ASP A 25 13.74 2.73 -8.25
C ASP A 25 13.51 2.80 -9.76
N GLU A 26 12.74 1.88 -10.31
CA GLU A 26 12.59 1.66 -11.75
C GLU A 26 11.16 1.91 -12.26
N ARG A 27 10.25 2.32 -11.38
CA ARG A 27 8.83 2.48 -11.72
C ARG A 27 8.27 3.78 -11.18
N CYS A 28 7.39 4.37 -11.98
CA CYS A 28 6.55 5.46 -11.52
C CYS A 28 5.61 4.96 -10.41
N HIS A 29 5.63 5.61 -9.26
CA HIS A 29 4.82 5.26 -8.10
C HIS A 29 3.32 5.47 -8.30
N ARG A 30 2.91 6.25 -9.32
CA ARG A 30 1.52 6.41 -9.74
C ARG A 30 1.13 5.42 -10.84
N CYS A 31 1.70 5.55 -12.04
CA CYS A 31 1.21 4.78 -13.19
C CYS A 31 1.86 3.41 -13.37
N LEU A 32 2.83 3.04 -12.52
CA LEU A 32 3.59 1.79 -12.58
C LEU A 32 4.41 1.59 -13.88
N ALA A 33 4.44 2.58 -14.76
CA ALA A 33 5.25 2.55 -15.98
C ALA A 33 6.74 2.65 -15.64
N SER A 34 7.57 1.95 -16.43
CA SER A 34 9.03 2.11 -16.34
C SER A 34 9.50 3.35 -17.14
N PRO A 35 10.65 3.94 -16.77
CA PRO A 35 11.32 5.00 -17.53
C PRO A 35 11.49 4.67 -19.01
N LEU A 36 11.78 3.42 -19.35
CA LEU A 36 11.91 2.96 -20.73
C LEU A 36 10.62 3.13 -21.52
N ALA A 37 9.47 2.88 -20.89
CA ALA A 37 8.17 3.03 -21.52
C ALA A 37 7.76 4.50 -21.69
N THR A 38 8.23 5.40 -20.81
CA THR A 38 7.90 6.82 -20.84
C THR A 38 8.94 7.68 -21.55
N GLY A 39 10.14 7.14 -21.80
CA GLY A 39 11.27 7.86 -22.40
C GLY A 39 11.86 8.96 -21.51
N THR A 40 11.63 8.88 -20.19
CA THR A 40 12.01 9.92 -19.22
C THR A 40 12.60 9.33 -17.95
N ASP A 41 13.61 10.00 -17.38
CA ASP A 41 14.11 9.69 -16.04
C ASP A 41 13.05 9.98 -14.98
N LEU A 42 13.10 9.24 -13.87
CA LEU A 42 12.16 9.47 -12.77
C LEU A 42 12.53 10.69 -11.94
N ILE A 43 11.51 11.48 -11.61
CA ILE A 43 11.58 12.62 -10.71
C ILE A 43 11.32 12.11 -9.28
N VAL A 44 12.29 12.32 -8.39
CA VAL A 44 12.16 11.97 -6.98
C VAL A 44 11.33 13.04 -6.27
N CYS A 45 10.38 12.61 -5.43
CA CYS A 45 9.61 13.50 -4.56
C CYS A 45 10.55 14.24 -3.60
N PRO A 46 10.61 15.59 -3.63
CA PRO A 46 11.50 16.34 -2.75
C PRO A 46 11.08 16.29 -1.27
N GLY A 47 9.83 15.93 -0.98
CA GLY A 47 9.29 15.84 0.38
C GLY A 47 9.77 14.62 1.15
N CYS A 48 9.62 13.43 0.55
CA CYS A 48 9.98 12.15 1.19
C CYS A 48 11.32 11.58 0.72
N GLY A 49 11.82 11.98 -0.46
CA GLY A 49 13.02 11.41 -1.05
C GLY A 49 12.90 9.95 -1.51
N TYR A 50 11.70 9.37 -1.43
CA TYR A 50 11.45 7.95 -1.74
C TYR A 50 10.60 7.79 -3.00
N ALA A 51 9.39 8.38 -3.04
CA ALA A 51 8.48 8.21 -4.17
C ALA A 51 9.05 8.83 -5.46
N LYS A 52 8.88 8.13 -6.58
CA LYS A 52 9.44 8.49 -7.88
C LYS A 52 8.37 8.53 -8.97
N TYR A 53 8.43 9.51 -9.87
CA TYR A 53 7.40 9.74 -10.88
C TYR A 53 7.99 9.98 -12.27
N CYS A 54 7.33 9.46 -13.31
CA CYS A 54 7.79 9.65 -14.69
C CYS A 54 7.51 11.05 -15.27
N SER A 55 6.68 11.84 -14.60
CA SER A 55 6.29 13.20 -15.01
C SER A 55 5.74 14.02 -13.84
N GLN A 56 5.77 15.35 -13.99
CA GLN A 56 5.12 16.27 -13.04
C GLN A 56 3.62 15.97 -12.90
N PHE A 57 2.94 15.64 -14.01
CA PHE A 57 1.53 15.23 -13.99
C PHE A 57 1.31 14.02 -13.07
N CYS A 58 2.15 12.99 -13.16
CA CYS A 58 2.02 11.84 -12.26
C CYS A 58 2.31 12.23 -10.80
N SER A 59 3.27 13.11 -10.54
CA SER A 59 3.54 13.60 -9.18
C SER A 59 2.34 14.35 -8.60
N ASP A 60 1.76 15.28 -9.36
CA ASP A 60 0.66 16.13 -8.87
C ASP A 60 -0.61 15.32 -8.64
N GLU A 61 -0.96 14.44 -9.57
CA GLU A 61 -2.11 13.54 -9.44
C GLU A 61 -1.95 12.58 -8.24
N ASP A 62 -0.75 12.02 -8.03
CA ASP A 62 -0.51 11.15 -6.89
C ASP A 62 -0.60 11.90 -5.56
N LEU A 63 -0.11 13.14 -5.54
CA LEU A 63 -0.19 14.04 -4.40
C LEU A 63 -1.64 14.33 -4.01
N GLU A 64 -2.51 14.59 -4.98
CA GLU A 64 -3.95 14.79 -4.74
C GLU A 64 -4.65 13.50 -4.31
N LEU A 65 -4.32 12.37 -4.94
CA LEU A 65 -5.01 11.11 -4.72
C LEU A 65 -4.68 10.45 -3.37
N ARG A 66 -3.38 10.36 -3.02
CA ARG A 66 -2.95 9.66 -1.78
C ARG A 66 -1.62 10.12 -1.19
N HIS A 67 -0.66 10.54 -2.01
CA HIS A 67 0.72 10.73 -1.56
C HIS A 67 0.84 11.81 -0.47
N ARG A 68 -0.01 12.84 -0.49
CA ARG A 68 -0.06 13.87 0.55
C ARG A 68 -0.19 13.30 1.96
N LEU A 69 -0.94 12.21 2.12
CA LEU A 69 -1.22 11.59 3.42
C LEU A 69 -0.09 10.65 3.87
N GLU A 70 0.67 10.06 2.94
CA GLU A 70 1.74 9.10 3.24
C GLU A 70 3.15 9.71 3.16
N CYS A 71 3.32 10.91 2.58
CA CYS A 71 4.64 11.51 2.30
C CYS A 71 5.50 11.65 3.55
N SER A 72 4.96 12.16 4.66
CA SER A 72 5.70 12.28 5.93
C SER A 72 6.12 10.91 6.48
N SER A 73 5.27 9.90 6.36
CA SER A 73 5.57 8.54 6.81
C SER A 73 6.65 7.88 5.95
N MET A 74 6.59 8.06 4.64
CA MET A 74 7.64 7.63 3.72
C MET A 74 8.97 8.34 3.99
N LYS A 75 8.93 9.63 4.33
CA LYS A 75 10.12 10.39 4.72
C LYS A 75 10.77 9.75 5.95
N ASN A 76 9.99 9.50 7.00
CA ASN A 76 10.49 8.89 8.23
C ASN A 76 11.13 7.53 7.94
N LEU A 77 10.42 6.65 7.23
CA LEU A 77 10.96 5.34 6.83
C LEU A 77 12.27 5.46 6.04
N ASN A 78 12.32 6.38 5.08
CA ASN A 78 13.51 6.63 4.27
C ASN A 78 14.71 7.08 5.12
N THR A 79 14.48 7.95 6.12
CA THR A 79 15.55 8.48 6.98
C THR A 79 15.93 7.59 8.16
N SER A 80 15.05 6.69 8.59
CA SER A 80 15.24 5.82 9.77
C SER A 80 15.97 4.51 9.46
N GLY A 81 16.59 4.40 8.28
CA GLY A 81 17.38 3.24 7.86
C GLY A 81 16.63 2.19 7.05
N TYR A 82 15.36 2.44 6.68
CA TYR A 82 14.60 1.59 5.74
C TYR A 82 14.65 2.11 4.30
N GLY A 83 15.41 3.19 4.03
CA GLY A 83 15.45 3.86 2.74
C GLY A 83 15.94 3.02 1.58
N ASP A 84 16.82 2.04 1.83
CA ASP A 84 17.30 1.14 0.78
C ASP A 84 16.18 0.23 0.26
N ILE A 85 15.35 -0.31 1.16
CA ILE A 85 14.22 -1.19 0.83
C ILE A 85 13.15 -1.04 1.92
N ILE A 86 12.05 -0.33 1.59
CA ILE A 86 10.84 -0.36 2.40
C ILE A 86 10.00 -1.57 1.95
N PRO A 87 9.72 -2.57 2.81
CA PRO A 87 8.90 -3.71 2.44
C PRO A 87 7.55 -3.29 1.85
N THR A 88 7.16 -3.89 0.73
CA THR A 88 5.90 -3.58 0.02
C THR A 88 4.69 -3.73 0.92
N ASP A 89 4.70 -4.72 1.80
CA ASP A 89 3.63 -4.96 2.77
C ASP A 89 3.44 -3.78 3.73
N ILE A 90 4.52 -3.12 4.14
CA ILE A 90 4.45 -1.93 5.00
C ILE A 90 3.82 -0.77 4.21
N LEU A 91 4.22 -0.55 2.95
CA LEU A 91 3.64 0.49 2.10
C LEU A 91 2.15 0.27 1.86
N LEU A 92 1.75 -0.98 1.58
CA LEU A 92 0.35 -1.35 1.41
C LEU A 92 -0.41 -1.19 2.71
N ALA A 93 0.14 -1.61 3.85
CA ALA A 93 -0.48 -1.41 5.16
C ALA A 93 -0.72 0.07 5.47
N ILE A 94 0.26 0.95 5.24
CA ILE A 94 0.09 2.41 5.41
C ILE A 94 -1.10 2.92 4.60
N ARG A 95 -1.18 2.54 3.32
CA ARG A 95 -2.26 2.95 2.41
C ARG A 95 -3.62 2.43 2.84
N ILE A 96 -3.69 1.17 3.29
CA ILE A 96 -4.91 0.58 3.85
C ILE A 96 -5.36 1.38 5.07
N LEU A 97 -4.47 1.65 6.01
CA LEU A 97 -4.78 2.34 7.26
C LEU A 97 -5.25 3.79 7.02
N ILE A 98 -4.57 4.52 6.12
CA ILE A 98 -5.00 5.87 5.70
C ILE A 98 -6.42 5.84 5.12
N ARG A 99 -6.71 4.87 4.26
CA ARG A 99 -8.02 4.75 3.60
C ARG A 99 -9.12 4.33 4.59
N LEU A 100 -8.82 3.46 5.55
CA LEU A 100 -9.76 3.12 6.63
C LEU A 100 -10.04 4.33 7.51
N GLN A 101 -9.03 5.15 7.81
CA GLN A 101 -9.19 6.36 8.62
C GLN A 101 -10.05 7.42 7.94
N SER A 102 -10.03 7.52 6.60
CA SER A 102 -10.88 8.48 5.88
C SER A 102 -12.36 8.11 5.91
N GLY A 103 -12.76 7.00 6.53
CA GLY A 103 -14.13 6.51 6.60
C GLY A 103 -14.63 5.90 5.28
N ASN A 104 -13.74 5.74 4.30
CA ASN A 104 -14.05 5.15 3.01
C ASN A 104 -14.15 3.63 3.13
N SER A 105 -15.33 3.15 3.53
CA SER A 105 -15.74 1.74 3.49
C SER A 105 -16.24 1.34 2.09
N ASP A 106 -15.64 1.93 1.05
CA ASP A 106 -16.07 1.80 -0.32
C ASP A 106 -16.13 0.33 -0.71
N LYS A 107 -17.29 -0.09 -1.20
CA LYS A 107 -17.47 -1.43 -1.74
C LYS A 107 -16.97 -1.45 -3.17
N CYS A 108 -16.31 -2.55 -3.54
CA CYS A 108 -16.05 -2.85 -4.94
C CYS A 108 -17.38 -2.81 -5.72
N VAL A 109 -17.47 -1.96 -6.74
CA VAL A 109 -18.70 -1.76 -7.52
C VAL A 109 -19.17 -3.08 -8.16
N VAL A 110 -18.23 -3.93 -8.57
CA VAL A 110 -18.51 -5.19 -9.25
C VAL A 110 -18.96 -6.28 -8.27
N THR A 111 -18.26 -6.45 -7.15
CA THR A 111 -18.49 -7.59 -6.24
C THR A 111 -19.34 -7.24 -5.01
N GLY A 112 -19.54 -5.95 -4.73
CA GLY A 112 -20.18 -5.45 -3.51
C GLY A 112 -19.38 -5.68 -2.23
N ARG A 113 -18.17 -6.26 -2.30
CA ARG A 113 -17.32 -6.55 -1.15
C ARG A 113 -16.56 -5.29 -0.70
N SER A 114 -16.44 -5.13 0.61
CA SER A 114 -15.58 -4.11 1.22
C SER A 114 -14.31 -4.75 1.79
N PHE A 115 -13.32 -3.94 2.16
CA PHE A 115 -12.10 -4.42 2.80
C PHE A 115 -12.41 -5.15 4.13
N GLU A 116 -13.41 -4.70 4.87
CA GLU A 116 -13.85 -5.32 6.13
C GLU A 116 -14.29 -6.77 5.91
N SER A 117 -14.90 -7.07 4.75
CA SER A 117 -15.41 -8.39 4.40
C SER A 117 -14.37 -9.40 3.90
N LEU A 118 -13.11 -8.98 3.71
CA LEU A 118 -12.05 -9.86 3.24
C LEU A 118 -11.63 -10.88 4.30
N MET A 119 -11.25 -12.07 3.85
CA MET A 119 -10.77 -13.14 4.73
C MET A 119 -9.36 -12.82 5.23
N ALA A 120 -9.14 -12.95 6.54
CA ALA A 120 -7.85 -12.64 7.19
C ALA A 120 -7.08 -13.85 7.71
N HIS A 121 -7.74 -15.01 7.88
CA HIS A 121 -7.13 -16.21 8.49
C HIS A 121 -6.40 -15.93 9.82
N GLU A 122 -6.94 -15.04 10.67
CA GLU A 122 -6.29 -14.58 11.91
C GLU A 122 -5.86 -15.73 12.83
N LYS A 123 -6.68 -16.78 12.96
CA LYS A 123 -6.36 -17.94 13.81
C LYS A 123 -5.13 -18.69 13.30
N ASP A 124 -5.01 -18.83 11.99
CA ASP A 124 -3.89 -19.53 11.36
C ASP A 124 -2.61 -18.69 11.47
N LEU A 125 -2.74 -17.36 11.31
CA LEU A 125 -1.65 -16.41 11.54
C LEU A 125 -1.13 -16.41 12.96
N LEU A 126 -2.02 -16.42 13.96
CA LEU A 126 -1.64 -16.43 15.37
C LEU A 126 -1.01 -17.76 15.81
N ALA A 127 -1.30 -18.85 15.10
CA ALA A 127 -0.71 -20.16 15.35
C ALA A 127 0.66 -20.34 14.67
N ASP A 128 1.00 -19.53 13.67
CA ASP A 128 2.27 -19.55 12.97
C ASP A 128 3.26 -18.56 13.61
N SER A 129 4.21 -19.08 14.39
CA SER A 129 5.18 -18.25 15.12
C SER A 129 6.06 -17.41 14.19
N SER A 130 6.47 -17.96 13.05
CA SER A 130 7.38 -17.26 12.12
C SER A 130 6.67 -16.07 11.47
N ARG A 131 5.44 -16.28 10.98
CA ARG A 131 4.64 -15.19 10.38
C ARG A 131 4.26 -14.15 11.43
N LEU A 132 3.96 -14.58 12.65
CA LEU A 132 3.61 -13.66 13.72
C LEU A 132 4.81 -12.79 14.16
N GLU A 133 6.02 -13.34 14.19
CA GLU A 133 7.25 -12.56 14.46
C GLU A 133 7.49 -11.48 13.40
N GLU A 134 7.32 -11.81 12.11
CA GLU A 134 7.39 -10.83 11.02
C GLU A 134 6.33 -9.73 11.16
N ILE A 135 5.08 -10.10 11.44
CA ILE A 135 4.00 -9.12 11.67
C ILE A 135 4.31 -8.23 12.89
N ARG A 136 4.90 -8.78 13.96
CA ARG A 136 5.33 -7.97 15.10
C ARG A 136 6.42 -6.99 14.72
N PHE A 137 7.36 -7.40 13.89
CA PHE A 137 8.40 -6.52 13.37
C PHE A 137 7.79 -5.37 12.55
N PHE A 138 6.90 -5.65 11.60
CA PHE A 138 6.21 -4.61 10.83
C PHE A 138 5.33 -3.70 11.70
N TYR A 139 4.67 -4.25 12.70
CA TYR A 139 3.90 -3.46 13.67
C TYR A 139 4.81 -2.47 14.39
N SER A 140 6.00 -2.91 14.84
CA SER A 140 6.95 -2.05 15.53
C SER A 140 7.38 -0.87 14.64
N ILE A 141 7.69 -1.13 13.36
CA ILE A 141 8.03 -0.10 12.37
C ILE A 141 6.89 0.90 12.20
N LEU A 142 5.65 0.44 12.02
CA LEU A 142 4.52 1.36 11.86
C LEU A 142 4.31 2.21 13.11
N THR A 143 4.40 1.61 14.30
CA THR A 143 4.23 2.36 15.54
C THR A 143 5.32 3.40 15.78
N SER A 144 6.58 3.11 15.41
CA SER A 144 7.69 4.04 15.60
C SER A 144 7.77 5.11 14.51
N GLU A 145 7.61 4.73 13.24
CA GLU A 145 7.90 5.63 12.11
C GLU A 145 6.66 6.30 11.51
N VAL A 146 5.49 5.67 11.65
CA VAL A 146 4.29 6.05 10.88
C VAL A 146 3.20 6.65 11.76
N LEU A 147 2.83 6.01 12.87
CA LEU A 147 1.65 6.41 13.66
C LEU A 147 1.76 7.80 14.28
N GLN A 148 2.98 8.33 14.48
CA GLN A 148 3.18 9.71 14.92
C GLN A 148 2.58 10.73 13.95
N ASN A 149 2.45 10.39 12.66
CA ASN A 149 1.80 11.23 11.65
C ASN A 149 0.27 11.12 11.65
N PHE A 150 -0.30 10.19 12.43
CA PHE A 150 -1.74 9.92 12.51
C PHE A 150 -2.25 9.96 13.97
N PRO A 151 -2.18 11.12 14.65
CA PRO A 151 -2.45 11.22 16.09
C PRO A 151 -3.89 10.83 16.51
N ASN A 152 -4.83 10.89 15.56
CA ASN A 152 -6.24 10.52 15.80
C ASN A 152 -6.54 9.06 15.42
N PHE A 153 -5.54 8.29 14.99
CA PHE A 153 -5.71 6.90 14.61
C PHE A 153 -5.09 5.99 15.68
N SER A 154 -5.93 5.14 16.28
CA SER A 154 -5.46 4.10 17.18
C SER A 154 -5.34 2.79 16.42
N LEU A 155 -4.12 2.32 16.25
CA LEU A 155 -3.83 0.99 15.72
C LEU A 155 -3.41 0.10 16.88
N ASP A 156 -4.26 -0.86 17.23
CA ASP A 156 -3.85 -1.96 18.10
C ASP A 156 -3.30 -3.13 17.28
N PHE A 157 -2.58 -4.02 17.97
CA PHE A 157 -1.95 -5.17 17.32
C PHE A 157 -2.96 -6.15 16.71
N THR A 158 -4.18 -6.25 17.28
CA THR A 158 -5.23 -7.15 16.77
C THR A 158 -5.73 -6.66 15.41
N LEU A 159 -6.04 -5.36 15.31
CA LEU A 159 -6.42 -4.72 14.06
C LEU A 159 -5.29 -4.82 13.03
N PHE A 160 -4.03 -4.69 13.46
CA PHE A 160 -2.91 -4.85 12.54
C PHE A 160 -2.76 -6.28 12.00
N VAL A 161 -2.91 -7.30 12.84
CA VAL A 161 -2.94 -8.70 12.41
C VAL A 161 -4.07 -8.95 11.40
N GLN A 162 -5.24 -8.33 11.60
CA GLN A 162 -6.35 -8.40 10.64
C GLN A 162 -6.00 -7.78 9.29
N VAL A 163 -5.39 -6.59 9.29
CA VAL A 163 -4.94 -5.91 8.07
C VAL A 163 -3.91 -6.76 7.33
N MET A 164 -2.90 -7.26 8.03
CA MET A 164 -1.84 -8.10 7.46
C MET A 164 -2.39 -9.43 6.93
N GLY A 165 -3.31 -10.06 7.64
CA GLY A 165 -3.95 -11.29 7.17
C GLY A 165 -4.77 -11.08 5.91
N LYS A 166 -5.54 -9.99 5.84
CA LYS A 166 -6.27 -9.61 4.62
C LYS A 166 -5.32 -9.33 3.47
N LEU A 167 -4.23 -8.62 3.72
CA LEU A 167 -3.22 -8.36 2.72
C LEU A 167 -2.61 -9.67 2.18
N GLN A 168 -2.10 -10.52 3.06
CA GLN A 168 -1.45 -11.78 2.69
C GLN A 168 -2.39 -12.79 1.99
N CYS A 169 -3.70 -12.74 2.26
CA CYS A 169 -4.67 -13.64 1.65
C CYS A 169 -5.32 -13.11 0.37
N ASN A 170 -5.25 -11.79 0.11
CA ASN A 170 -6.04 -11.15 -0.95
C ASN A 170 -5.24 -10.17 -1.84
N ALA A 171 -3.93 -9.99 -1.58
CA ALA A 171 -3.08 -9.19 -2.45
C ALA A 171 -2.88 -9.87 -3.81
N PHE A 172 -2.69 -9.05 -4.84
CA PHE A 172 -2.35 -9.46 -6.19
C PHE A 172 -0.95 -8.91 -6.50
N GLY A 173 -0.06 -9.76 -7.00
CA GLY A 173 1.33 -9.43 -7.33
C GLY A 173 1.83 -10.28 -8.48
#